data_AF-A0AAQ4F342-F1
#
_entry.id   AF-A0AAQ4F342-F1
#
_cell.length_a   1.000
_cell.length_b   1.000
_cell.length_c   1.000
_cell.angle_alpha   90.00
_cell.angle_beta   90.00
_cell.angle_gamma   90.00
#
_symmetry.space_group_name_H-M   'P 1'
#
loop_
_entity.id
_entity.type
_entity.pdbx_description
1 polymer ?
#
loop_
_entity_poly.entity_id
_entity_poly.type
_entity_poly.pdbx_seq_one_letter_code
_entity_poly.pdbx_strand_id
1 'polypeptide(L)'
;MMPRKTLPVMRSVNRTFLKELETKWGILPGGRWAPPSCNSKHFVAIVVPYRDRSEHLDLFLQHMHPFLQRQMLQYGVFVVEQSDRHAFNRAKLFNIGFTEALARDSYCCFVFHDVDLLPIDARNLYRCERFPRHLSSAVDVFRFVLPYPDLFGGAVAVRADQFRELNGFSNEFFGWGGEDDDLQRRIRARDMSIVRWPSSVSRYTMLAHAKAEPSAQRQELLGNAESRHDMDGLNNLRYQVLALEERPLYTKILVDVDPPPVPAGKSVPGLVDVQSMRGRHTASDSGVV
;
A
#
# COMPACT_ATOMS: atom_id res chain seq x y z
N MET A 1 20.21 -26.76 2.37
CA MET A 1 19.79 -26.41 0.99
C MET A 1 19.59 -24.90 0.94
N MET A 2 20.46 -24.14 0.24
CA MET A 2 20.30 -22.68 0.14
C MET A 2 18.95 -22.39 -0.55
N PRO A 3 18.06 -21.56 0.02
CA PRO A 3 16.82 -21.22 -0.66
C PRO A 3 17.13 -20.56 -2.01
N ARG A 4 16.37 -20.93 -3.06
CA ARG A 4 16.53 -20.32 -4.39
C ARG A 4 16.36 -18.80 -4.25
N LYS A 5 17.35 -18.04 -4.74
CA LYS A 5 17.35 -16.57 -4.69
C LYS A 5 16.20 -15.97 -5.50
N THR A 6 15.84 -16.62 -6.61
CA THR A 6 14.77 -16.18 -7.50
C THR A 6 13.49 -16.98 -7.27
N LEU A 7 12.37 -16.27 -7.25
CA LEU A 7 11.02 -16.81 -7.23
C LEU A 7 10.45 -16.69 -8.65
N PRO A 8 10.16 -17.81 -9.33
CA PRO A 8 9.56 -17.74 -10.66
C PRO A 8 8.18 -17.10 -10.56
N VAL A 9 8.00 -16.00 -11.29
CA VAL A 9 6.70 -15.31 -11.39
C VAL A 9 5.80 -16.13 -12.32
N MET A 10 4.70 -16.65 -11.77
CA MET A 10 3.69 -17.34 -12.56
C MET A 10 2.85 -16.32 -13.33
N ARG A 11 2.53 -16.62 -14.59
CA ARG A 11 1.71 -15.76 -15.47
C ARG A 11 0.28 -16.24 -15.65
N SER A 12 -0.11 -17.30 -14.95
CA SER A 12 -1.45 -17.84 -14.95
C SER A 12 -1.89 -18.17 -13.53
N VAL A 13 -3.19 -17.97 -13.27
CA VAL A 13 -3.79 -18.23 -11.97
C VAL A 13 -3.90 -19.72 -11.74
N ASN A 14 -3.28 -20.20 -10.66
CA ASN A 14 -3.42 -21.57 -10.19
C ASN A 14 -4.45 -21.61 -9.06
N ARG A 15 -5.70 -21.91 -9.42
CA ARG A 15 -6.84 -21.97 -8.48
C ARG A 15 -6.65 -22.99 -7.37
N THR A 16 -6.05 -24.14 -7.69
CA THR A 16 -5.75 -25.17 -6.68
C THR A 16 -4.76 -24.63 -5.66
N PHE A 17 -3.68 -23.99 -6.12
CA PHE A 17 -2.67 -23.45 -5.22
C PHE A 17 -3.19 -22.28 -4.37
N LEU A 18 -4.01 -21.39 -4.93
CA LEU A 18 -4.73 -20.37 -4.14
C LEU A 18 -5.55 -21.01 -3.03
N LYS A 19 -6.30 -22.08 -3.32
CA LYS A 19 -7.08 -22.78 -2.30
C LYS A 19 -6.22 -23.43 -1.21
N GLU A 20 -5.03 -23.89 -1.59
CA GLU A 20 -4.05 -24.37 -0.60
C GLU A 20 -3.52 -23.25 0.29
N LEU A 21 -3.21 -22.06 -0.27
CA LEU A 21 -2.82 -20.90 0.53
C LEU A 21 -3.86 -20.58 1.61
N GLU A 22 -5.15 -20.63 1.25
CA GLU A 22 -6.26 -20.36 2.18
C GLU A 22 -6.34 -21.32 3.37
N THR A 23 -5.89 -22.57 3.20
CA THR A 23 -6.23 -23.66 4.14
C THR A 23 -5.03 -24.36 4.76
N LYS A 24 -3.88 -24.37 4.08
CA LYS A 24 -2.71 -25.19 4.46
C LYS A 24 -1.47 -24.37 4.83
N TRP A 25 -1.43 -23.07 4.52
CA TRP A 25 -0.24 -22.23 4.70
C TRP A 25 -0.25 -21.40 5.99
N GLY A 26 -1.24 -21.63 6.87
CA GLY A 26 -1.35 -20.94 8.16
C GLY A 26 -1.67 -19.45 8.05
N ILE A 27 -2.16 -19.00 6.90
CA ILE A 27 -2.63 -17.62 6.70
C ILE A 27 -3.99 -17.51 7.39
N LEU A 28 -4.09 -16.56 8.33
CA LEU A 28 -5.32 -16.27 9.06
C LEU A 28 -6.25 -15.37 8.22
N PRO A 29 -7.57 -15.40 8.47
CA PRO A 29 -8.51 -14.48 7.85
C PRO A 29 -8.04 -13.01 7.93
N GLY A 30 -8.28 -12.29 6.84
CA GLY A 30 -7.72 -10.97 6.59
C GLY A 30 -6.34 -11.00 5.93
N GLY A 31 -5.86 -12.17 5.49
CA GLY A 31 -4.53 -12.29 4.86
C GLY A 31 -3.39 -12.04 5.84
N ARG A 32 -3.60 -12.41 7.10
CA ARG A 32 -2.66 -12.15 8.19
C ARG A 32 -1.77 -13.35 8.43
N TRP A 33 -0.50 -13.11 8.68
CA TRP A 33 0.43 -14.17 9.04
C TRP A 33 1.55 -13.64 9.93
N ALA A 34 2.00 -14.50 10.85
CA ALA A 34 3.18 -14.27 11.67
C ALA A 34 4.01 -15.56 11.74
N PRO A 35 5.33 -15.48 11.92
CA PRO A 35 6.15 -16.67 12.05
C PRO A 35 5.76 -17.50 13.28
N PRO A 36 5.60 -18.83 13.17
CA PRO A 36 5.15 -19.65 14.29
C PRO A 36 6.25 -19.91 15.34
N SER A 37 7.51 -19.69 14.99
CA SER A 37 8.67 -20.04 15.83
C SER A 37 9.50 -18.84 16.30
N CYS A 38 9.11 -17.61 15.95
CA CYS A 38 9.78 -16.40 16.43
C CYS A 38 8.87 -15.17 16.33
N ASN A 39 9.21 -14.13 17.09
CA ASN A 39 8.54 -12.84 17.00
C ASN A 39 9.26 -11.95 15.98
N SER A 40 8.55 -11.58 14.91
CA SER A 40 9.11 -10.67 13.91
C SER A 40 9.21 -9.25 14.47
N LYS A 41 10.33 -8.58 14.23
CA LYS A 41 10.46 -7.13 14.50
C LYS A 41 9.78 -6.26 13.45
N HIS A 42 9.29 -6.87 12.38
CA HIS A 42 8.70 -6.20 11.24
C HIS A 42 7.22 -6.56 11.17
N PHE A 43 6.37 -5.64 11.62
CA PHE A 43 4.93 -5.73 11.46
C PHE A 43 4.48 -4.85 10.29
N VAL A 44 4.14 -5.48 9.17
CA VAL A 44 4.04 -4.85 7.86
C VAL A 44 2.61 -4.91 7.31
N ALA A 45 2.04 -3.76 7.00
CA ALA A 45 0.79 -3.67 6.24
C ALA A 45 1.13 -3.57 4.75
N ILE A 46 0.67 -4.53 3.95
CA ILE A 46 0.73 -4.46 2.49
C ILE A 46 -0.57 -3.83 2.00
N VAL A 47 -0.52 -2.60 1.53
CA VAL A 47 -1.68 -1.84 1.08
C VAL A 47 -1.72 -1.81 -0.45
N VAL A 48 -2.79 -2.36 -1.01
CA VAL A 48 -2.98 -2.55 -2.46
C VAL A 48 -4.20 -1.76 -2.91
N PRO A 49 -4.04 -0.70 -3.73
CA PRO A 49 -5.14 0.06 -4.29
C PRO A 49 -5.73 -0.76 -5.45
N TYR A 50 -7.04 -0.86 -5.52
CA TYR A 50 -7.67 -1.87 -6.37
C TYR A 50 -9.01 -1.40 -6.97
N ARG A 51 -9.24 -1.77 -8.22
CA ARG A 51 -10.56 -1.75 -8.90
C ARG A 51 -10.48 -2.62 -10.15
N ASP A 52 -11.43 -3.54 -10.34
CA ASP A 52 -11.63 -4.34 -11.56
C ASP A 52 -10.39 -5.06 -12.11
N ARG A 53 -9.57 -5.66 -11.23
CA ARG A 53 -8.30 -6.30 -11.57
C ARG A 53 -8.19 -7.72 -11.00
N SER A 54 -9.27 -8.50 -11.05
CA SER A 54 -9.42 -9.76 -10.29
C SER A 54 -8.33 -10.79 -10.60
N GLU A 55 -8.01 -10.99 -11.89
CA GLU A 55 -6.94 -11.92 -12.29
C GLU A 55 -5.55 -11.44 -11.80
N HIS A 56 -5.28 -10.14 -11.85
CA HIS A 56 -4.04 -9.59 -11.29
C HIS A 56 -3.98 -9.76 -9.77
N LEU A 57 -5.10 -9.58 -9.07
CA LEU A 57 -5.16 -9.82 -7.62
C LEU A 57 -4.90 -11.29 -7.28
N ASP A 58 -5.47 -12.22 -8.04
CA ASP A 58 -5.20 -13.65 -7.87
C ASP A 58 -3.71 -13.98 -8.05
N LEU A 59 -3.09 -13.46 -9.12
CA LEU A 59 -1.65 -13.62 -9.38
C LEU A 59 -0.81 -12.96 -8.27
N PHE A 60 -1.24 -11.80 -7.78
CA PHE A 60 -0.60 -11.09 -6.69
C PHE A 60 -0.61 -11.90 -5.40
N LEU A 61 -1.78 -12.35 -4.93
CA LEU A 61 -1.91 -13.13 -3.69
C LEU A 61 -1.14 -14.46 -3.79
N GLN A 62 -1.25 -15.13 -4.94
CA GLN A 62 -0.52 -16.36 -5.25
C GLN A 62 1.00 -16.21 -5.10
N HIS A 63 1.54 -15.07 -5.53
CA HIS A 63 2.98 -14.80 -5.51
C HIS A 63 3.44 -14.23 -4.16
N MET A 64 2.68 -13.28 -3.62
CA MET A 64 3.08 -12.46 -2.48
C MET A 64 3.05 -13.22 -1.16
N HIS A 65 2.07 -14.09 -0.92
CA HIS A 65 2.03 -14.84 0.36
C HIS A 65 3.28 -15.70 0.58
N PRO A 66 3.68 -16.59 -0.35
CA PRO A 66 4.92 -17.35 -0.21
C PRO A 66 6.15 -16.45 -0.15
N PHE A 67 6.16 -15.34 -0.89
CA PHE A 67 7.26 -14.39 -0.90
C PHE A 67 7.47 -13.75 0.49
N LEU A 68 6.40 -13.27 1.12
CA LEU A 68 6.43 -12.60 2.42
C LEU A 68 6.71 -13.57 3.58
N GLN A 69 6.11 -14.78 3.55
CA GLN A 69 6.33 -15.78 4.60
C GLN A 69 7.79 -16.25 4.68
N ARG A 70 8.48 -16.38 3.53
CA ARG A 70 9.92 -16.71 3.49
C ARG A 70 10.81 -15.68 4.17
N GLN A 71 10.33 -14.45 4.33
CA GLN A 71 11.05 -13.37 4.97
C GLN A 71 10.77 -13.26 6.48
N MET A 72 9.93 -14.17 7.03
CA MET A 72 9.58 -14.21 8.45
C MET A 72 9.02 -12.87 8.95
N LEU A 73 8.22 -12.21 8.11
CA LEU A 73 7.49 -10.98 8.46
C LEU A 73 6.23 -11.32 9.26
N GLN A 74 5.87 -10.47 10.21
CA GLN A 74 4.48 -10.39 10.63
C GLN A 74 3.78 -9.43 9.65
N TYR A 75 2.73 -9.86 8.96
CA TYR A 75 2.10 -9.02 7.95
C TYR A 75 0.59 -9.20 7.85
N GLY A 76 -0.06 -8.21 7.25
CA GLY A 76 -1.45 -8.25 6.79
C GLY A 76 -1.56 -7.66 5.38
N VAL A 77 -2.48 -8.19 4.57
CA VAL A 77 -2.73 -7.71 3.19
C VAL A 77 -4.06 -6.98 3.15
N PHE A 78 -4.03 -5.71 2.73
CA PHE A 78 -5.19 -4.82 2.66
C PHE A 78 -5.44 -4.44 1.21
N VAL A 79 -6.53 -4.96 0.65
CA VAL A 79 -6.99 -4.59 -0.70
C VAL A 79 -8.03 -3.50 -0.55
N VAL A 80 -7.65 -2.27 -0.88
CA VAL A 80 -8.50 -1.08 -0.79
C VAL A 80 -9.17 -0.88 -2.13
N GLU A 81 -10.41 -1.33 -2.22
CA GLU A 81 -11.21 -1.36 -3.43
C GLU A 81 -12.02 -0.06 -3.57
N GLN A 82 -11.81 0.66 -4.67
CA GLN A 82 -12.58 1.86 -4.97
C GLN A 82 -13.88 1.50 -5.68
N SER A 83 -14.98 2.13 -5.28
CA SER A 83 -16.21 2.12 -6.08
C SER A 83 -16.00 2.74 -7.47
N ASP A 84 -16.93 2.47 -8.38
CA ASP A 84 -16.93 2.92 -9.78
C ASP A 84 -17.44 4.36 -9.96
N ARG A 85 -17.82 5.05 -8.87
CA ARG A 85 -18.45 6.38 -8.88
C ARG A 85 -17.55 7.51 -9.37
N HIS A 86 -16.24 7.37 -9.19
CA HIS A 86 -15.25 8.40 -9.47
C HIS A 86 -14.08 7.85 -10.28
N ALA A 87 -13.28 8.73 -10.90
CA ALA A 87 -11.99 8.33 -11.47
C ALA A 87 -11.12 7.65 -10.40
N PHE A 88 -10.29 6.69 -10.81
CA PHE A 88 -9.44 5.95 -9.88
C PHE A 88 -8.46 6.91 -9.19
N ASN A 89 -8.32 6.83 -7.88
CA ASN A 89 -7.44 7.67 -7.09
C ASN A 89 -6.52 6.78 -6.25
N ARG A 90 -5.41 6.36 -6.86
CA ARG A 90 -4.43 5.42 -6.30
C ARG A 90 -3.86 5.93 -4.96
N ALA A 91 -3.46 7.19 -4.92
CA ALA A 91 -2.86 7.81 -3.74
C ALA A 91 -3.83 7.91 -2.55
N LYS A 92 -5.08 8.32 -2.80
CA LYS A 92 -6.10 8.38 -1.75
C LYS A 92 -6.41 7.00 -1.18
N LEU A 93 -6.44 5.95 -2.01
CA LEU A 93 -6.60 4.57 -1.55
C LEU A 93 -5.45 4.10 -0.65
N PHE A 94 -4.21 4.55 -0.89
CA PHE A 94 -3.11 4.29 0.05
C PHE A 94 -3.30 4.96 1.40
N ASN A 95 -3.74 6.23 1.43
CA ASN A 95 -4.07 6.94 2.66
C ASN A 95 -5.19 6.24 3.46
N ILE A 96 -6.23 5.76 2.75
CA ILE A 96 -7.32 4.98 3.33
C ILE A 96 -6.80 3.68 3.93
N GLY A 97 -6.02 2.91 3.15
CA GLY A 97 -5.46 1.64 3.63
C GLY A 97 -4.53 1.82 4.82
N PHE A 98 -3.75 2.90 4.87
CA PHE A 98 -2.96 3.28 6.04
C PHE A 98 -3.83 3.49 7.28
N THR A 99 -4.89 4.30 7.14
CA THR A 99 -5.80 4.65 8.23
C THR A 99 -6.55 3.42 8.75
N GLU A 100 -7.12 2.61 7.86
CA GLU A 100 -7.89 1.42 8.21
C GLU A 100 -7.02 0.29 8.79
N ALA A 101 -5.78 0.13 8.29
CA ALA A 101 -4.87 -0.86 8.86
C ALA A 101 -4.48 -0.48 10.30
N LEU A 102 -4.21 0.80 10.59
CA LEU A 102 -3.90 1.27 11.94
C LEU A 102 -5.09 1.22 12.90
N ALA A 103 -6.32 1.35 12.39
CA ALA A 103 -7.52 1.15 13.19
C ALA A 103 -7.68 -0.31 13.68
N ARG A 104 -6.99 -1.25 13.02
CA ARG A 104 -7.10 -2.68 13.29
C ARG A 104 -5.93 -3.24 14.09
N ASP A 105 -4.72 -2.71 13.89
CA ASP A 105 -3.53 -3.18 14.60
C ASP A 105 -2.39 -2.15 14.56
N SER A 106 -1.32 -2.39 15.34
CA SER A 106 -0.18 -1.48 15.48
C SER A 106 0.91 -1.70 14.43
N TYR A 107 0.54 -1.68 13.14
CA TYR A 107 1.51 -1.79 12.04
C TYR A 107 2.55 -0.67 12.10
N CYS A 108 3.83 -1.03 12.10
CA CYS A 108 4.94 -0.07 12.16
C CYS A 108 5.52 0.26 10.78
N CYS A 109 5.25 -0.58 9.78
CA CYS A 109 5.73 -0.45 8.42
C CYS A 109 4.61 -0.62 7.41
N PHE A 110 4.58 0.24 6.39
CA PHE A 110 3.60 0.21 5.31
C PHE A 110 4.29 -0.02 3.99
N VAL A 111 3.82 -1.01 3.23
CA VAL A 111 4.22 -1.24 1.85
C VAL A 111 3.04 -0.88 0.95
N PHE A 112 3.16 0.24 0.25
CA PHE A 112 2.19 0.69 -0.75
C PHE A 112 2.54 0.04 -2.08
N HIS A 113 1.64 -0.75 -2.62
CA HIS A 113 1.98 -1.73 -3.65
C HIS A 113 0.96 -1.81 -4.78
N ASP A 114 1.43 -1.63 -6.02
CA ASP A 114 0.61 -1.90 -7.21
C ASP A 114 0.35 -3.40 -7.38
N VAL A 115 -0.90 -3.77 -7.67
CA VAL A 115 -1.32 -5.18 -7.76
C VAL A 115 -0.65 -5.95 -8.90
N ASP A 116 -0.11 -5.25 -9.89
CA ASP A 116 0.48 -5.81 -11.11
C ASP A 116 2.01 -5.94 -11.05
N LEU A 117 2.65 -5.54 -9.96
CA LEU A 117 4.09 -5.66 -9.78
C LEU A 117 4.43 -6.87 -8.90
N LEU A 118 5.27 -7.78 -9.39
CA LEU A 118 5.66 -8.99 -8.66
C LEU A 118 7.18 -9.04 -8.46
N PRO A 119 7.70 -9.11 -7.22
CA PRO A 119 9.13 -9.15 -6.94
C PRO A 119 9.76 -10.48 -7.39
N ILE A 120 10.91 -10.44 -8.06
CA ILE A 120 11.57 -11.62 -8.63
C ILE A 120 12.59 -12.22 -7.66
N ASP A 121 13.31 -11.38 -6.92
CA ASP A 121 14.40 -11.81 -6.03
C ASP A 121 13.97 -11.79 -4.56
N ALA A 122 14.02 -12.93 -3.90
CA ALA A 122 13.60 -13.09 -2.51
C ALA A 122 14.47 -12.30 -1.52
N ARG A 123 15.65 -11.84 -1.94
CA ARG A 123 16.50 -10.94 -1.15
C ARG A 123 15.93 -9.54 -1.08
N ASN A 124 14.94 -9.17 -1.91
CA ASN A 124 14.25 -7.89 -1.80
C ASN A 124 13.28 -7.92 -0.61
N LEU A 125 13.78 -7.59 0.58
CA LEU A 125 13.01 -7.68 1.82
C LEU A 125 11.84 -6.70 1.80
N TYR A 126 10.65 -7.08 2.27
CA TYR A 126 9.46 -6.24 2.35
C TYR A 126 9.35 -5.65 3.75
N ARG A 127 10.33 -4.81 4.07
CA ARG A 127 10.42 -4.09 5.34
C ARG A 127 10.85 -2.65 5.08
N CYS A 128 10.53 -1.80 6.04
CA CYS A 128 10.93 -0.41 6.05
C CYS A 128 12.40 -0.27 6.49
N GLU A 129 13.02 0.82 6.06
CA GLU A 129 14.39 1.19 6.41
C GLU A 129 14.41 2.53 7.17
N ARG A 130 15.60 3.11 7.39
CA ARG A 130 15.74 4.43 8.03
C ARG A 130 15.03 5.56 7.28
N PHE A 131 14.92 5.47 5.97
CA PHE A 131 14.17 6.41 5.14
C PHE A 131 13.23 5.66 4.19
N PRO A 132 12.24 6.35 3.57
CA PRO A 132 11.34 5.74 2.60
C PRO A 132 12.11 4.96 1.54
N ARG A 133 11.68 3.74 1.28
CA ARG A 133 12.38 2.79 0.42
C ARG A 133 11.60 2.50 -0.84
N HIS A 134 12.24 2.64 -1.99
CA HIS A 134 11.66 2.26 -3.27
C HIS A 134 12.02 0.79 -3.54
N LEU A 135 11.04 -0.10 -3.42
CA LEU A 135 11.23 -1.55 -3.59
C LEU A 135 11.36 -1.90 -5.07
N SER A 136 10.50 -1.35 -5.92
CA SER A 136 10.41 -1.64 -7.36
C SER A 136 11.27 -0.76 -8.26
N SER A 137 12.51 -0.46 -7.85
CA SER A 137 13.39 0.43 -8.62
C SER A 137 13.98 -0.19 -9.90
N ALA A 138 13.71 -1.47 -10.18
CA ALA A 138 14.13 -2.15 -11.41
C ALA A 138 12.98 -3.04 -11.93
N VAL A 139 12.20 -2.54 -12.88
CA VAL A 139 11.05 -3.25 -13.47
C VAL A 139 11.38 -3.72 -14.89
N ASP A 140 10.93 -4.93 -15.25
CA ASP A 140 11.22 -5.59 -16.53
C ASP A 140 10.78 -4.80 -17.77
N VAL A 141 9.62 -4.14 -17.74
CA VAL A 141 9.14 -3.28 -18.84
C VAL A 141 10.07 -2.10 -19.14
N PHE A 142 10.90 -1.70 -18.16
CA PHE A 142 11.95 -0.70 -18.30
C PHE A 142 13.34 -1.32 -18.40
N ARG A 143 13.42 -2.61 -18.77
CA ARG A 143 14.67 -3.38 -18.88
C ARG A 143 15.50 -3.36 -17.59
N PHE A 144 14.82 -3.33 -16.44
CA PHE A 144 15.44 -3.23 -15.12
C PHE A 144 16.26 -1.94 -14.89
N VAL A 145 16.00 -0.89 -15.66
CA VAL A 145 16.59 0.44 -15.51
C VAL A 145 15.55 1.37 -14.91
N LEU A 146 15.96 2.18 -13.93
CA LEU A 146 15.11 3.20 -13.34
C LEU A 146 14.83 4.30 -14.41
N PRO A 147 13.57 4.57 -14.77
CA PRO A 147 13.24 5.54 -15.83
C PRO A 147 13.79 6.96 -15.59
N TYR A 148 13.74 7.44 -14.35
CA TYR A 148 14.31 8.73 -13.94
C TYR A 148 14.63 8.73 -12.43
N PRO A 149 15.58 9.55 -11.95
CA PRO A 149 16.07 9.50 -10.56
C PRO A 149 15.01 9.70 -9.49
N ASP A 150 13.96 10.44 -9.84
CA ASP A 150 12.94 10.90 -8.91
C ASP A 150 11.78 9.91 -8.76
N LEU A 151 11.69 8.89 -9.62
CA LEU A 151 10.59 7.94 -9.60
C LEU A 151 10.46 7.23 -8.25
N PHE A 152 9.29 7.34 -7.62
CA PHE A 152 8.94 6.69 -6.35
C PHE A 152 7.58 5.97 -6.43
N GLY A 153 7.24 5.44 -7.61
CA GLY A 153 6.03 4.67 -7.87
C GLY A 153 6.19 3.15 -7.73
N GLY A 154 5.14 2.41 -8.07
CA GLY A 154 5.14 0.95 -8.05
C GLY A 154 4.93 0.36 -6.64
N ALA A 155 6.01 -0.13 -6.04
CA ALA A 155 6.05 -0.67 -4.70
C ALA A 155 7.06 0.12 -3.84
N VAL A 156 6.57 0.71 -2.75
CA VAL A 156 7.39 1.50 -1.82
C VAL A 156 7.09 1.13 -0.37
N ALA A 157 8.10 1.21 0.49
CA ALA A 157 8.00 0.95 1.92
C ALA A 157 8.27 2.21 2.73
N VAL A 158 7.34 2.59 3.61
CA VAL A 158 7.41 3.80 4.45
C VAL A 158 7.03 3.44 5.87
N ARG A 159 7.80 3.88 6.86
CA ARG A 159 7.42 3.65 8.26
C ARG A 159 6.19 4.47 8.64
N ALA A 160 5.44 3.99 9.63
CA ALA A 160 4.20 4.65 10.05
C ALA A 160 4.41 6.07 10.63
N ASP A 161 5.54 6.30 11.32
CA ASP A 161 5.95 7.63 11.80
C ASP A 161 6.24 8.57 10.62
N GLN A 162 7.03 8.11 9.66
CA GLN A 162 7.40 8.89 8.46
C GLN A 162 6.18 9.22 7.61
N PHE A 163 5.28 8.26 7.42
CA PHE A 163 4.09 8.50 6.62
C PHE A 163 3.17 9.56 7.25
N ARG A 164 3.09 9.60 8.58
CA ARG A 164 2.39 10.70 9.29
C ARG A 164 3.12 12.03 9.14
N GLU A 165 4.44 12.05 9.24
CA GLU A 165 5.26 13.25 9.08
C GLU A 165 5.13 13.87 7.67
N LEU A 166 4.98 13.02 6.65
CA LEU A 166 4.75 13.43 5.26
C LEU A 166 3.32 13.92 4.98
N ASN A 167 2.43 13.82 5.98
CA ASN A 167 0.98 13.95 5.80
C ASN A 167 0.43 12.95 4.74
N GLY A 168 1.04 11.77 4.59
CA GLY A 168 0.65 10.78 3.58
C GLY A 168 0.83 11.23 2.12
N PHE A 169 0.07 10.60 1.22
CA PHE A 169 -0.02 11.02 -0.19
C PHE A 169 -1.02 12.18 -0.37
N SER A 170 -0.94 12.89 -1.50
CA SER A 170 -2.00 13.81 -1.96
C SER A 170 -3.33 13.07 -2.23
N ASN A 171 -4.46 13.66 -1.85
CA ASN A 171 -5.79 13.12 -2.14
C ASN A 171 -6.35 13.60 -3.49
N GLU A 172 -5.66 14.49 -4.19
CA GLU A 172 -6.20 15.23 -5.35
C GLU A 172 -5.93 14.55 -6.71
N PHE A 173 -5.09 13.51 -6.76
CA PHE A 173 -4.73 12.84 -8.02
C PHE A 173 -5.81 11.84 -8.47
N PHE A 174 -6.91 12.37 -9.01
CA PHE A 174 -7.92 11.60 -9.73
C PHE A 174 -7.45 11.31 -11.17
N GLY A 175 -7.43 10.03 -11.54
CA GLY A 175 -6.88 9.55 -12.81
C GLY A 175 -5.42 9.14 -12.71
N TRP A 176 -4.78 8.87 -13.86
CA TRP A 176 -3.42 8.31 -13.88
C TRP A 176 -2.33 9.39 -13.83
N GLY A 177 -1.41 9.23 -12.88
CA GLY A 177 -0.04 9.75 -12.91
C GLY A 177 0.20 11.03 -12.08
N GLY A 178 1.42 11.12 -11.55
CA GLY A 178 1.97 12.29 -10.85
C GLY A 178 1.89 12.21 -9.33
N GLU A 179 1.11 11.29 -8.78
CA GLU A 179 0.92 11.16 -7.33
C GLU A 179 2.15 10.58 -6.61
N ASP A 180 2.93 9.75 -7.29
CA ASP A 180 4.18 9.19 -6.80
C ASP A 180 5.32 10.23 -6.82
N ASP A 181 5.34 11.07 -7.85
CA ASP A 181 6.22 12.24 -7.92
C ASP A 181 5.88 13.30 -6.85
N ASP A 182 4.59 13.52 -6.54
CA ASP A 182 4.14 14.37 -5.43
C ASP A 182 4.63 13.83 -4.07
N LEU A 183 4.46 12.52 -3.81
CA LEU A 183 5.01 11.92 -2.59
C LEU A 183 6.53 12.06 -2.53
N GLN A 184 7.24 11.93 -3.65
CA GLN A 184 8.67 12.13 -3.66
C GLN A 184 9.07 13.56 -3.27
N ARG A 185 8.33 14.58 -3.71
CA ARG A 185 8.55 15.97 -3.31
C ARG A 185 8.29 16.17 -1.83
N ARG A 186 7.26 15.52 -1.25
CA ARG A 186 7.02 15.51 0.20
C ARG A 186 8.21 14.94 0.97
N ILE A 187 8.78 13.83 0.48
CA ILE A 187 9.95 13.19 1.08
C ILE A 187 11.15 14.15 1.08
N ARG A 188 11.39 14.83 -0.04
CA ARG A 188 12.47 15.83 -0.14
C ARG A 188 12.24 17.03 0.78
N ALA A 189 11.01 17.55 0.84
CA ALA A 189 10.67 18.69 1.68
C ALA A 189 10.80 18.42 3.20
N ARG A 190 10.92 17.14 3.59
CA ARG A 190 11.18 16.70 4.98
C ARG A 190 12.62 16.21 5.18
N ASP A 191 13.54 16.59 4.29
CA ASP A 191 14.97 16.21 4.34
C ASP A 191 15.21 14.69 4.41
N MET A 192 14.26 13.90 3.91
CA MET A 192 14.39 12.45 3.83
C MET A 192 14.99 12.05 2.48
N SER A 193 15.82 11.00 2.49
CA SER A 193 16.40 10.42 1.27
C SER A 193 15.66 9.16 0.83
N ILE A 194 15.54 8.90 -0.47
CA ILE A 194 14.98 7.63 -0.94
C ILE A 194 16.04 6.53 -0.89
N VAL A 195 15.72 5.43 -0.18
CA VAL A 195 16.57 4.23 -0.16
C VAL A 195 16.22 3.35 -1.36
N ARG A 196 17.24 2.99 -2.15
CA ARG A 196 17.17 1.98 -3.22
C ARG A 196 18.28 0.96 -3.02
N TRP A 197 17.94 -0.32 -3.20
CA TRP A 197 18.92 -1.40 -3.22
C TRP A 197 19.43 -1.63 -4.65
N PRO A 198 20.54 -2.38 -4.82
CA PRO A 198 21.05 -2.69 -6.15
C PRO A 198 19.97 -3.29 -7.06
N SER A 199 20.01 -2.94 -8.35
CA SER A 199 19.05 -3.43 -9.35
C SER A 199 19.04 -4.95 -9.52
N SER A 200 20.07 -5.65 -9.04
CA SER A 200 20.13 -7.12 -9.00
C SER A 200 19.27 -7.74 -7.90
N VAL A 201 18.78 -6.94 -6.94
CA VAL A 201 17.89 -7.33 -5.85
C VAL A 201 16.49 -6.74 -6.05
N SER A 202 16.39 -5.47 -6.44
CA SER A 202 15.11 -4.75 -6.60
C SER A 202 14.33 -5.08 -7.89
N ARG A 203 14.44 -6.30 -8.40
CA ARG A 203 13.84 -6.71 -9.69
C ARG A 203 12.36 -7.07 -9.55
N TYR A 204 11.55 -6.52 -10.46
CA TYR A 204 10.12 -6.81 -10.57
C TYR A 204 9.73 -7.20 -11.99
N THR A 205 8.70 -8.03 -12.09
CA THR A 205 7.93 -8.23 -13.31
C THR A 205 6.61 -7.48 -13.21
N MET A 206 6.26 -6.76 -14.27
CA MET A 206 4.94 -6.14 -14.43
C MET A 206 3.99 -7.07 -15.17
N LEU A 207 2.83 -7.33 -14.61
CA LEU A 207 1.73 -8.03 -15.26
C LEU A 207 1.14 -7.14 -16.35
N ALA A 208 0.91 -7.73 -17.53
CA ALA A 208 0.45 -6.98 -18.69
C ALA A 208 -0.95 -6.37 -18.44
N HIS A 209 -1.11 -5.11 -18.85
CA HIS A 209 -2.37 -4.38 -18.79
C HIS A 209 -2.38 -3.25 -19.82
N ALA A 210 -3.58 -2.79 -20.18
CA ALA A 210 -3.74 -1.58 -20.98
C ALA A 210 -3.29 -0.35 -20.18
N LYS A 211 -2.44 0.49 -20.79
CA LYS A 211 -1.99 1.75 -20.18
C LYS A 211 -3.17 2.71 -20.08
N ALA A 212 -3.29 3.40 -18.95
CA ALA A 212 -4.28 4.45 -18.77
C ALA A 212 -3.80 5.76 -19.41
N GLU A 213 -4.75 6.57 -19.87
CA GLU A 213 -4.46 7.93 -20.33
C GLU A 213 -4.13 8.82 -19.13
N PRO A 214 -3.11 9.69 -19.24
CA PRO A 214 -2.76 10.57 -18.14
C PRO A 214 -3.83 11.60 -17.81
N SER A 215 -4.01 11.85 -16.52
CA SER A 215 -4.93 12.89 -16.06
C SER A 215 -4.49 14.27 -16.58
N ALA A 216 -5.45 15.05 -17.09
CA ALA A 216 -5.19 16.40 -17.59
C ALA A 216 -4.70 17.35 -16.49
N GLN A 217 -5.13 17.12 -15.25
CA GLN A 217 -4.82 17.96 -14.09
C GLN A 217 -3.44 17.66 -13.45
N ARG A 218 -2.80 16.53 -13.81
CA ARG A 218 -1.59 16.06 -13.12
C ARG A 218 -0.45 17.08 -13.12
N GLN A 219 -0.30 17.85 -14.20
CA GLN A 219 0.78 18.83 -14.34
C GLN A 219 0.55 20.04 -13.43
N GLU A 220 -0.69 20.49 -13.31
CA GLU A 220 -1.07 21.57 -12.39
C GLU A 220 -0.88 21.14 -10.93
N LEU A 221 -1.36 19.93 -10.58
CA LEU A 221 -1.19 19.36 -9.24
C LEU A 221 0.27 19.18 -8.84
N LEU A 222 1.13 18.81 -9.80
CA LEU A 222 2.58 18.75 -9.58
C LEU A 222 3.21 20.14 -9.52
N GLY A 223 2.73 21.10 -10.31
CA GLY A 223 3.23 22.47 -10.30
C GLY A 223 3.03 23.17 -8.95
N ASN A 224 1.97 22.81 -8.21
CA ASN A 224 1.65 23.37 -6.90
C ASN A 224 1.81 22.38 -5.72
N ALA A 225 2.51 21.25 -5.92
CA ALA A 225 2.62 20.20 -4.91
C ALA A 225 3.09 20.72 -3.53
N GLU A 226 4.19 21.46 -3.49
CA GLU A 226 4.82 21.93 -2.24
C GLU A 226 3.91 22.82 -1.39
N SER A 227 3.07 23.66 -2.02
CA SER A 227 2.12 24.51 -1.28
C SER A 227 0.93 23.73 -0.73
N ARG A 228 0.66 22.52 -1.24
CA ARG A 228 -0.45 21.68 -0.81
C ARG A 228 -0.06 20.68 0.28
N HIS A 229 1.22 20.35 0.46
CA HIS A 229 1.66 19.27 1.34
C HIS A 229 1.03 19.28 2.75
N ASP A 230 0.93 20.46 3.36
CA ASP A 230 0.42 20.60 4.74
C ASP A 230 -1.11 20.69 4.82
N MET A 231 -1.82 20.90 3.70
CA MET A 231 -3.28 21.02 3.66
C MET A 231 -3.98 19.84 2.97
N ASP A 232 -3.23 19.07 2.20
CA ASP A 232 -3.72 17.92 1.46
C ASP A 232 -2.93 16.65 1.81
N GLY A 233 -3.65 15.68 2.38
CA GLY A 233 -3.15 14.36 2.70
C GLY A 233 -3.94 13.67 3.81
N LEU A 234 -3.28 13.09 4.81
CA LEU A 234 -3.96 12.40 5.91
C LEU A 234 -4.87 13.32 6.72
N ASN A 235 -4.49 14.59 6.89
CA ASN A 235 -5.21 15.55 7.73
C ASN A 235 -6.55 16.04 7.16
N ASN A 236 -6.76 15.93 5.85
CA ASN A 236 -8.02 16.24 5.17
C ASN A 236 -8.63 15.00 4.49
N LEU A 237 -8.15 13.80 4.82
CA LEU A 237 -8.62 12.56 4.22
C LEU A 237 -10.10 12.33 4.56
N ARG A 238 -10.92 12.25 3.52
CA ARG A 238 -12.37 12.02 3.60
C ARG A 238 -12.78 10.88 2.67
N TYR A 239 -13.49 9.90 3.22
CA TYR A 239 -14.00 8.72 2.50
C TYR A 239 -15.10 8.02 3.31
N GLN A 240 -15.82 7.12 2.67
CA GLN A 240 -16.81 6.25 3.31
C GLN A 240 -16.44 4.78 3.07
N VAL A 241 -16.35 3.98 4.14
CA VAL A 241 -16.27 2.53 4.07
C VAL A 241 -17.65 1.97 3.76
N LEU A 242 -17.78 1.33 2.60
CA LEU A 242 -19.01 0.69 2.13
C LEU A 242 -19.08 -0.78 2.54
N ALA A 243 -17.94 -1.47 2.57
CA ALA A 243 -17.82 -2.83 3.08
C ALA A 243 -16.42 -3.08 3.62
N LEU A 244 -16.33 -3.87 4.70
CA LEU A 244 -15.08 -4.35 5.27
C LEU A 244 -15.21 -5.85 5.53
N GLU A 245 -14.40 -6.64 4.85
CA GLU A 245 -14.52 -8.10 4.86
C GLU A 245 -13.16 -8.77 5.04
N GLU A 246 -13.04 -9.67 6.03
CA GLU A 246 -11.88 -10.54 6.16
C GLU A 246 -12.01 -11.73 5.21
N ARG A 247 -11.40 -11.63 4.03
CA ARG A 247 -11.25 -12.76 3.12
C ARG A 247 -10.14 -13.69 3.62
N PRO A 248 -10.08 -14.95 3.19
CA PRO A 248 -9.03 -15.88 3.61
C PRO A 248 -7.61 -15.34 3.40
N LEU A 249 -7.36 -14.66 2.27
CA LEU A 249 -6.02 -14.22 1.86
C LEU A 249 -5.79 -12.70 1.99
N TYR A 250 -6.81 -11.90 2.33
CA TYR A 250 -6.67 -10.44 2.46
C TYR A 250 -7.86 -9.83 3.20
N THR A 251 -7.69 -8.61 3.72
CA THR A 251 -8.82 -7.77 4.13
C THR A 251 -9.27 -6.93 2.93
N LYS A 252 -10.54 -7.08 2.51
CA LYS A 252 -11.18 -6.21 1.52
C LYS A 252 -11.75 -4.99 2.23
N ILE A 253 -11.44 -3.81 1.72
CA ILE A 253 -12.01 -2.54 2.17
C ILE A 253 -12.60 -1.84 0.94
N LEU A 254 -13.92 -1.98 0.74
CA LEU A 254 -14.62 -1.28 -0.33
C LEU A 254 -14.96 0.14 0.14
N VAL A 255 -14.57 1.14 -0.63
CA VAL A 255 -14.72 2.56 -0.25
C VAL A 255 -15.33 3.42 -1.35
N ASP A 256 -16.07 4.43 -0.91
CA ASP A 256 -16.31 5.64 -1.69
C ASP A 256 -15.25 6.68 -1.31
N VAL A 257 -14.46 7.10 -2.30
CA VAL A 257 -13.36 8.05 -2.12
C VAL A 257 -13.81 9.51 -2.12
N ASP A 258 -15.04 9.80 -2.55
CA ASP A 258 -15.59 11.16 -2.52
C ASP A 258 -17.10 11.13 -2.22
N PRO A 259 -17.49 10.65 -1.02
CA PRO A 259 -18.88 10.52 -0.67
C PRO A 259 -19.56 11.90 -0.63
N PRO A 260 -20.86 11.98 -0.97
CA PRO A 260 -21.60 13.24 -0.94
C PRO A 260 -21.57 13.88 0.46
N PRO A 261 -21.71 15.22 0.55
CA PRO A 261 -21.79 15.94 1.83
C PRO A 261 -22.86 15.35 2.74
N VAL A 262 -22.56 15.24 4.03
CA VAL A 262 -23.55 14.80 5.02
C VAL A 262 -24.49 15.96 5.34
N PRO A 263 -25.82 15.79 5.23
CA PRO A 263 -26.76 16.80 5.70
C PRO A 263 -26.59 17.06 7.21
N ALA A 264 -26.65 18.33 7.62
CA ALA A 264 -26.48 18.71 9.02
C ALA A 264 -27.41 17.90 9.96
N GLY A 265 -26.84 17.36 11.03
CA GLY A 265 -27.57 16.60 12.07
C GLY A 265 -27.79 15.11 11.78
N LYS A 266 -27.22 14.54 10.71
CA LYS A 266 -27.28 13.10 10.42
C LYS A 266 -25.92 12.43 10.51
N SER A 267 -25.85 11.26 11.13
CA SER A 267 -24.67 10.39 11.07
C SER A 267 -24.77 9.47 9.86
N VAL A 268 -23.68 9.34 9.08
CA VAL A 268 -23.60 8.38 7.97
C VAL A 268 -22.73 7.19 8.40
N PRO A 269 -23.28 5.96 8.43
CA PRO A 269 -22.49 4.77 8.73
C PRO A 269 -21.28 4.62 7.79
N GLY A 270 -20.12 4.30 8.36
CA GLY A 270 -18.89 4.07 7.62
C GLY A 270 -18.17 5.32 7.13
N LEU A 271 -18.71 6.53 7.36
CA LEU A 271 -17.99 7.76 7.06
C LEU A 271 -16.82 7.92 8.03
N VAL A 272 -15.62 8.10 7.51
CA VAL A 272 -14.42 8.29 8.32
C VAL A 272 -14.00 9.75 8.27
N ASP A 273 -13.96 10.39 9.44
CA ASP A 273 -13.38 11.70 9.66
C ASP A 273 -12.09 11.55 10.47
N VAL A 274 -10.94 11.65 9.79
CA VAL A 274 -9.62 11.46 10.37
C VAL A 274 -9.29 12.54 11.40
N GLN A 275 -9.93 13.71 11.35
CA GLN A 275 -9.73 14.77 12.35
C GLN A 275 -10.28 14.35 13.72
N SER A 276 -11.35 13.54 13.76
CA SER A 276 -11.95 13.02 15.00
C SER A 276 -11.16 11.88 15.66
N MET A 277 -10.29 11.20 14.91
CA MET A 277 -9.53 10.03 15.41
C MET A 277 -8.31 10.40 16.27
N ARG A 278 -7.90 11.67 16.33
CA ARG A 278 -6.77 12.14 17.14
C ARG A 278 -6.94 11.94 18.65
N GLY A 279 -8.14 11.60 19.15
CA GLY A 279 -8.45 11.47 20.58
C GLY A 279 -8.35 10.06 21.20
N ARG A 280 -8.04 9.00 20.44
CA ARG A 280 -8.10 7.61 20.98
C ARG A 280 -6.77 6.98 21.41
N HIS A 281 -5.64 7.65 21.22
CA HIS A 281 -4.30 7.08 21.52
C HIS A 281 -3.60 7.64 22.77
N THR A 282 -4.28 8.38 23.64
CA THR A 282 -3.67 8.98 24.86
C THR A 282 -4.24 8.48 26.19
N ALA A 283 -5.04 7.41 26.22
CA ALA A 283 -5.60 6.89 27.46
C ALA A 283 -5.26 5.40 27.65
N SER A 284 -4.02 5.10 28.07
CA SER A 284 -3.68 3.92 28.87
C SER A 284 -2.19 3.92 29.24
N ASP A 285 -1.76 4.90 30.03
CA ASP A 285 -0.62 4.67 30.93
C ASP A 285 -0.62 5.67 32.09
N SER A 286 -1.36 5.35 33.14
CA SER A 286 -1.16 5.92 34.46
C SER A 286 -1.97 5.15 35.49
N GLY A 287 -1.32 4.20 36.16
CA GLY A 287 -1.80 3.71 37.44
C GLY A 287 -1.41 2.28 37.76
N VAL A 288 -0.19 2.06 38.25
CA VAL A 288 0.07 1.32 39.50
C VAL A 288 1.39 1.86 40.09
N VAL A 289 1.30 2.45 41.28
CA VAL A 289 2.41 2.56 42.26
C VAL A 289 2.25 1.38 43.21
#